data_AF-A0A6L7T9M4-F1
#
_entry.id   AF-A0A6L7T9M4-F1
#
_cell.length_a   1.000
_cell.length_b   1.000
_cell.length_c   1.000
_cell.angle_alpha   90.00
_cell.angle_beta   90.00
_cell.angle_gamma   90.00
#
_symmetry.space_group_name_H-M   'P 1'
#
loop_
_entity.id
_entity.type
_entity.pdbx_description
1 polymer ?
#
loop_
_entity_poly.entity_id
_entity_poly.type
_entity_poly.pdbx_seq_one_letter_code
_entity_poly.pdbx_strand_id
1 'polypeptide(L)'
;MFKLFVLVLAVAIAGCGSNQVKIEIKGGDGQLVRLDANDVQYKFNHLVKAGTYILPEPDSKIELGGGSYAVNVVAGDYLGNKVLQVESSPLWGVRTYEAIFDIPAGSNAPFKREGTILYASTKKNVRNWDLFTIKADGSDRQQLTHTPEPEQHPSWSPDGKKILFTRGDVMSNIDLYVMDADSSNVVRLTEHPERDQRGVF
;
A
#
# COMPACT_ATOMS: atom_id res chain seq x y z
N MET A 1 46.97 -40.04 -40.40
CA MET A 1 46.11 -39.93 -39.21
C MET A 1 46.08 -38.45 -38.81
N PHE A 2 45.15 -37.67 -39.35
CA PHE A 2 45.00 -36.25 -39.04
C PHE A 2 43.97 -36.10 -37.90
N LYS A 3 44.40 -35.60 -36.74
CA LYS A 3 43.50 -35.26 -35.63
C LYS A 3 42.82 -33.92 -35.96
N LEU A 4 41.51 -33.96 -36.15
CA LEU A 4 40.65 -32.77 -36.18
C LEU A 4 40.57 -32.21 -34.75
N PHE A 5 41.15 -31.04 -34.51
CA PHE A 5 40.92 -30.27 -33.28
C PHE A 5 39.75 -29.32 -33.53
N VAL A 6 38.57 -29.67 -33.02
CA VAL A 6 37.48 -28.71 -32.87
C VAL A 6 37.75 -27.95 -31.57
N LEU A 7 38.27 -26.74 -31.69
CA LEU A 7 38.33 -25.80 -30.58
C LEU A 7 36.94 -25.19 -30.42
N VAL A 8 36.10 -25.77 -29.56
CA VAL A 8 34.93 -25.05 -29.06
C VAL A 8 35.47 -24.01 -28.08
N LEU A 9 35.63 -22.77 -28.57
CA LEU A 9 35.87 -21.64 -27.69
C LEU A 9 34.55 -21.39 -26.94
N ALA A 10 34.35 -22.10 -25.82
CA ALA A 10 33.37 -21.69 -24.83
C ALA A 10 33.91 -20.39 -24.21
N VAL A 11 33.65 -19.27 -24.87
CA VAL A 11 33.76 -17.98 -24.21
C VAL A 11 32.66 -18.01 -23.17
N ALA A 12 33.05 -18.20 -21.91
CA ALA A 12 32.22 -17.80 -20.79
C ALA A 12 32.07 -16.27 -20.88
N ILE A 13 31.15 -15.82 -21.73
CA ILE A 13 30.74 -14.42 -21.76
C ILE A 13 29.91 -14.27 -20.50
N ALA A 14 30.54 -13.80 -19.42
CA ALA A 14 29.81 -13.12 -18.37
C ALA A 14 29.18 -11.89 -19.03
N GLY A 15 27.97 -12.05 -19.57
CA GLY A 15 27.24 -10.97 -20.20
C GLY A 15 26.85 -9.96 -19.11
N CYS A 16 27.20 -8.69 -19.32
CA CYS A 16 26.81 -7.58 -18.43
C CYS A 16 25.57 -6.83 -18.96
N GLY A 17 24.82 -7.41 -19.90
CA GLY A 17 23.61 -6.76 -20.41
C GLY A 17 22.47 -6.83 -19.40
N SER A 18 21.59 -5.84 -19.43
CA SER A 18 20.47 -5.73 -18.49
C SER A 18 19.16 -5.41 -19.21
N ASN A 19 18.06 -5.85 -18.60
CA ASN A 19 16.73 -5.44 -19.02
C ASN A 19 16.22 -4.30 -18.14
N GLN A 20 15.47 -3.39 -18.75
CA GLN A 20 14.76 -2.31 -18.09
C GLN A 20 13.32 -2.22 -18.60
N VAL A 21 12.40 -1.82 -17.74
CA VAL A 21 11.03 -1.44 -18.04
C VAL A 21 10.91 0.07 -17.87
N LYS A 22 10.50 0.77 -18.93
CA LYS A 22 10.16 2.18 -18.91
C LYS A 22 8.64 2.33 -18.88
N ILE A 23 8.13 2.92 -17.81
CA ILE A 23 6.71 3.20 -17.60
C ILE A 23 6.49 4.69 -17.88
N GLU A 24 5.56 5.01 -18.76
CA GLU A 24 5.20 6.39 -19.07
C GLU A 24 3.75 6.63 -18.70
N ILE A 25 3.49 7.55 -17.79
CA ILE A 25 2.15 7.95 -17.37
C ILE A 25 1.88 9.34 -17.93
N LYS A 26 0.89 9.44 -18.82
CA LYS A 26 0.49 10.65 -19.56
C LYS A 26 -0.90 11.10 -19.16
N GLY A 27 -1.16 12.40 -19.37
CA GLY A 27 -2.47 12.98 -19.12
C GLY A 27 -2.81 13.13 -17.63
N GLY A 28 -4.09 13.00 -17.33
CA GLY A 28 -4.68 13.28 -16.02
C GLY A 28 -4.65 14.76 -15.64
N ASP A 29 -5.05 15.05 -14.40
CA ASP A 29 -5.20 16.42 -13.89
C ASP A 29 -4.00 16.87 -13.05
N GLY A 30 -2.82 16.26 -13.26
CA GLY A 30 -1.59 16.55 -12.50
C GLY A 30 -1.57 16.04 -11.05
N GLN A 31 -2.62 15.33 -10.63
CA GLN A 31 -2.73 14.68 -9.33
C GLN A 31 -1.88 13.41 -9.25
N LEU A 32 -1.56 12.98 -8.03
CA LEU A 32 -0.82 11.73 -7.81
C LEU A 32 -1.68 10.51 -8.20
N VAL A 33 -1.05 9.49 -8.78
CA VAL A 33 -1.64 8.20 -9.17
C VAL A 33 -0.94 7.08 -8.44
N ARG A 34 -1.62 5.97 -8.19
CA ARG A 34 -0.98 4.77 -7.67
C ARG A 34 -0.35 3.99 -8.81
N LEU A 35 0.94 3.72 -8.71
CA LEU A 35 1.68 2.80 -9.58
C LEU A 35 1.98 1.51 -8.82
N ASP A 36 1.71 0.37 -9.45
CA ASP A 36 1.94 -0.96 -8.90
C ASP A 36 2.58 -1.88 -9.96
N ALA A 37 3.80 -2.35 -9.69
CA ALA A 37 4.59 -3.15 -10.62
C ALA A 37 5.13 -4.39 -9.90
N ASN A 38 4.61 -5.57 -10.28
CA ASN A 38 4.99 -6.83 -9.67
C ASN A 38 6.38 -7.30 -10.13
N ASP A 39 7.07 -8.03 -9.26
CA ASP A 39 8.34 -8.75 -9.50
C ASP A 39 9.62 -7.94 -9.75
N VAL A 40 9.61 -6.61 -9.62
CA VAL A 40 10.83 -5.77 -9.72
C VAL A 40 11.50 -5.52 -8.35
N GLN A 41 11.25 -6.40 -7.38
CA GLN A 41 11.63 -6.26 -5.95
C GLN A 41 11.20 -4.91 -5.32
N TYR A 42 10.19 -4.27 -5.89
CA TYR A 42 9.78 -2.95 -5.46
C TYR A 42 8.44 -2.99 -4.74
N LYS A 43 8.43 -2.35 -3.58
CA LYS A 43 7.28 -2.07 -2.73
C LYS A 43 6.29 -1.07 -3.38
N PHE A 44 6.04 -1.15 -4.69
CA PHE A 44 5.24 -0.14 -5.38
C PHE A 44 3.76 -0.33 -5.13
N ASN A 45 3.34 0.18 -3.98
CA ASN A 45 2.09 0.88 -3.86
C ASN A 45 2.45 2.33 -3.53
N HIS A 46 2.97 3.05 -4.54
CA HIS A 46 3.44 4.43 -4.36
C HIS A 46 2.56 5.38 -5.14
N LEU A 47 2.38 6.55 -4.56
CA LEU A 47 1.76 7.68 -5.22
C LEU A 47 2.82 8.43 -6.03
N VAL A 48 2.63 8.49 -7.35
CA VAL A 48 3.55 9.11 -8.32
C VAL A 48 2.81 10.16 -9.15
N LYS A 49 3.51 11.14 -9.72
CA LYS A 49 2.90 12.09 -10.68
C LYS A 49 2.90 11.49 -12.09
N ALA A 50 2.26 12.15 -13.04
CA ALA A 50 2.51 11.86 -14.46
C ALA A 50 4.01 12.06 -14.77
N GLY A 51 4.59 11.19 -15.57
CA GLY A 51 6.03 11.16 -15.79
C GLY A 51 6.54 9.84 -16.37
N THR A 52 7.85 9.77 -16.54
CA THR A 52 8.56 8.56 -16.98
C THR A 52 9.31 7.93 -15.81
N TYR A 53 9.18 6.62 -15.67
CA TYR A 53 9.78 5.81 -14.61
C TYR A 53 10.59 4.68 -15.25
N ILE A 54 11.84 4.51 -14.86
CA ILE A 54 12.73 3.46 -15.38
C ILE A 54 12.99 2.45 -14.26
N LEU A 55 12.69 1.19 -14.52
CA LEU A 55 12.79 0.08 -13.59
C LEU A 55 13.69 -1.03 -14.18
N PRO A 56 14.59 -1.66 -13.42
CA PRO A 56 14.98 -1.24 -12.09
C PRO A 56 15.68 0.13 -12.15
N GLU A 57 15.64 0.87 -11.04
CA GLU A 57 16.24 2.20 -10.95
C GLU A 57 17.76 2.14 -11.18
N PRO A 58 18.38 3.24 -11.64
CA PRO A 58 19.82 3.38 -11.64
C PRO A 58 20.38 3.02 -10.24
N ASP A 59 21.44 2.22 -10.20
CA ASP A 59 22.11 1.73 -8.98
C ASP A 59 21.39 0.63 -8.17
N SER A 60 20.23 0.15 -8.62
CA SER A 60 19.63 -1.04 -8.02
C SER A 60 20.52 -2.28 -8.23
N LYS A 61 20.62 -3.14 -7.21
CA LYS A 61 21.29 -4.45 -7.33
C LYS A 61 20.42 -5.54 -7.98
N ILE A 62 19.20 -5.18 -8.39
CA ILE A 62 18.22 -6.09 -8.98
C ILE A 62 18.33 -5.99 -10.50
N GLU A 63 18.35 -7.14 -11.16
CA GLU A 63 18.24 -7.24 -12.61
C GLU A 63 16.91 -7.90 -12.99
N LEU A 64 16.28 -7.41 -14.05
CA LEU A 64 15.08 -8.03 -14.60
C LEU A 64 15.45 -9.27 -15.42
N GLY A 65 15.20 -10.44 -14.85
CA GLY A 65 15.28 -11.70 -15.57
C GLY A 65 14.22 -11.82 -16.68
N GLY A 66 14.33 -12.88 -17.48
CA GLY A 66 13.27 -13.23 -18.42
C GLY A 66 12.02 -13.70 -17.66
N GLY A 67 10.85 -13.19 -18.04
CA GLY A 67 9.59 -13.47 -17.36
C GLY A 67 8.44 -12.56 -17.78
N SER A 68 7.30 -12.74 -17.12
CA SER A 68 6.08 -11.95 -17.35
C SER A 68 5.89 -10.98 -16.19
N TYR A 69 5.86 -9.68 -16.47
CA TYR A 69 5.78 -8.62 -15.47
C TYR A 69 4.48 -7.82 -15.63
N ALA A 70 3.72 -7.63 -14.55
CA ALA A 70 2.49 -6.84 -14.57
C ALA A 70 2.75 -5.42 -14.05
N VAL A 71 2.26 -4.43 -14.78
CA VAL A 71 2.25 -3.00 -14.42
C VAL A 71 0.81 -2.52 -14.36
N ASN A 72 0.43 -1.94 -13.23
CA ASN A 72 -0.90 -1.39 -12.99
C ASN A 72 -0.81 0.09 -12.62
N VAL A 73 -1.76 0.87 -13.13
CA VAL A 73 -1.93 2.28 -12.78
C VAL A 73 -3.36 2.49 -12.32
N VAL A 74 -3.52 3.06 -11.12
CA VAL A 74 -4.83 3.41 -10.56
C VAL A 74 -4.87 4.90 -10.32
N ALA A 75 -5.90 5.55 -10.86
CA ALA A 75 -6.05 6.99 -10.85
C ALA A 75 -7.55 7.32 -10.75
N GLY A 76 -8.05 7.57 -9.54
CA GLY A 76 -9.48 7.66 -9.25
C GLY A 76 -10.25 6.42 -9.73
N ASP A 77 -11.12 6.58 -10.74
CA ASP A 77 -11.89 5.48 -11.36
C ASP A 77 -11.15 4.79 -12.52
N TYR A 78 -10.03 5.34 -12.98
CA TYR A 78 -9.19 4.72 -14.00
C TYR A 78 -8.38 3.57 -13.42
N LEU A 79 -8.48 2.42 -14.08
CA LEU A 79 -7.70 1.21 -13.82
C LEU A 79 -7.02 0.76 -15.11
N GLY A 80 -5.70 0.94 -15.18
CA GLY A 80 -4.86 0.46 -16.27
C GLY A 80 -4.07 -0.77 -15.85
N ASN A 81 -4.00 -1.79 -16.70
CA ASN A 81 -3.13 -2.95 -16.55
C ASN A 81 -2.38 -3.22 -17.85
N LYS A 82 -1.09 -3.52 -17.76
CA LYS A 82 -0.26 -4.01 -18.85
C LYS A 82 0.62 -5.15 -18.37
N VAL A 83 0.77 -6.18 -19.20
CA VAL A 83 1.68 -7.28 -18.96
C VAL A 83 2.80 -7.21 -19.99
N LEU A 84 4.03 -7.18 -19.51
CA LEU A 84 5.25 -7.14 -20.32
C LEU A 84 5.90 -8.52 -20.32
N GLN A 85 6.17 -9.05 -21.51
CA GLN A 85 6.99 -10.24 -21.68
C GLN A 85 8.44 -9.81 -21.85
N VAL A 86 9.22 -10.03 -20.81
CA VAL A 86 10.65 -9.70 -20.77
C VAL A 86 11.43 -10.95 -21.13
N GLU A 87 12.29 -10.87 -22.13
CA GLU A 87 13.21 -11.94 -22.49
C GLU A 87 14.42 -11.98 -21.54
N SER A 88 15.23 -13.03 -21.60
CA SER A 88 16.49 -13.09 -20.88
C SER A 88 17.37 -11.87 -21.19
N SER A 89 18.13 -11.40 -20.20
CA SER A 89 19.04 -10.26 -20.35
C SER A 89 19.94 -10.43 -21.57
N PRO A 90 20.15 -9.35 -22.35
CA PRO A 90 21.05 -9.41 -23.51
C PRO A 90 22.49 -9.68 -23.08
N LEU A 91 23.33 -10.12 -24.01
CA LEU A 91 24.76 -10.33 -23.74
C LEU A 91 25.51 -9.02 -23.44
N TRP A 92 25.05 -7.89 -24.00
CA TRP A 92 25.60 -6.55 -23.80
C TRP A 92 24.53 -5.49 -23.97
N GLY A 93 24.75 -4.33 -23.33
CA GLY A 93 23.85 -3.17 -23.42
C GLY A 93 22.59 -3.28 -22.56
N VAL A 94 21.70 -2.31 -22.75
CA VAL A 94 20.40 -2.26 -22.05
C VAL A 94 19.30 -2.54 -23.06
N ARG A 95 18.41 -3.46 -22.72
CA ARG A 95 17.16 -3.67 -23.46
C ARG A 95 16.00 -3.07 -22.69
N THR A 96 15.22 -2.22 -23.34
CA THR A 96 14.09 -1.53 -22.71
C THR A 96 12.75 -2.06 -23.21
N TYR A 97 11.84 -2.32 -22.29
CA TYR A 97 10.43 -2.68 -22.51
C TYR A 97 9.56 -1.51 -22.05
N GLU A 98 8.51 -1.15 -22.79
CA GLU A 98 7.72 0.05 -22.48
C GLU A 98 6.27 -0.25 -22.08
N ALA A 99 5.77 0.49 -21.10
CA ALA A 99 4.36 0.50 -20.70
C ALA A 99 3.84 1.94 -20.61
N ILE A 100 3.00 2.34 -21.56
CA ILE A 100 2.45 3.70 -21.64
C ILE A 100 0.98 3.72 -21.19
N PHE A 101 0.64 4.61 -20.26
CA PHE A 101 -0.72 4.80 -19.74
C PHE A 101 -1.18 6.23 -20.00
N ASP A 102 -2.21 6.39 -20.82
CA ASP A 102 -2.88 7.67 -21.07
C ASP A 102 -4.10 7.78 -20.15
N ILE A 103 -3.99 8.58 -19.09
CA ILE A 103 -5.05 8.79 -18.11
C ILE A 103 -5.97 9.89 -18.64
N PRO A 104 -7.27 9.62 -18.88
CA PRO A 104 -8.20 10.66 -19.30
C PRO A 104 -8.36 11.72 -18.21
N ALA A 105 -8.47 12.99 -18.61
CA ALA A 105 -8.77 14.09 -17.68
C ALA A 105 -10.05 13.81 -16.89
N GLY A 106 -10.06 14.15 -15.60
CA GLY A 106 -11.15 13.85 -14.67
C GLY A 106 -11.10 12.45 -14.06
N SER A 107 -10.43 11.46 -14.68
CA SER A 107 -10.37 10.10 -14.12
C SER A 107 -9.57 10.08 -12.81
N ASN A 108 -8.50 10.88 -12.74
CA ASN A 108 -7.71 11.07 -11.52
C ASN A 108 -8.17 12.28 -10.70
N ALA A 109 -9.42 12.71 -10.84
CA ALA A 109 -9.97 13.65 -9.89
C ALA A 109 -9.77 13.05 -8.49
N PRO A 110 -9.21 13.80 -7.52
CA PRO A 110 -9.05 13.28 -6.18
C PRO A 110 -10.42 12.83 -5.73
N PHE A 111 -10.60 11.54 -5.46
CA PHE A 111 -11.79 11.09 -4.76
C PHE A 111 -11.84 11.95 -3.50
N LYS A 112 -12.89 12.76 -3.35
CA LYS A 112 -13.08 13.50 -2.13
C LYS A 112 -13.20 12.44 -1.05
N ARG A 113 -12.16 12.31 -0.24
CA ARG A 113 -12.16 11.38 0.87
C ARG A 113 -13.20 11.91 1.84
N GLU A 114 -14.40 11.36 1.74
CA GLU A 114 -15.51 11.71 2.61
C GLU A 114 -15.58 10.72 3.76
N GLY A 115 -16.19 11.17 4.85
CA GLY A 115 -16.34 10.38 6.05
C GLY A 115 -15.27 10.64 7.10
N THR A 116 -15.47 9.96 8.22
CA THR A 116 -14.70 10.11 9.45
C THR A 116 -13.94 8.82 9.71
N ILE A 117 -12.62 8.91 9.75
CA ILE A 117 -11.74 7.80 10.12
C ILE A 117 -11.71 7.71 11.64
N LEU A 118 -11.96 6.52 12.17
CA LEU A 118 -11.88 6.19 13.59
C LEU A 118 -10.65 5.33 13.84
N TYR A 119 -9.83 5.71 14.81
CA TYR A 119 -8.56 5.03 15.08
C TYR A 119 -8.13 5.19 16.54
N ALA A 120 -7.32 4.25 17.02
CA ALA A 120 -6.68 4.34 18.33
C ALA A 120 -5.29 4.98 18.19
N SER A 121 -4.92 5.88 19.09
CA SER A 121 -3.62 6.57 19.06
C SER A 121 -3.13 6.91 20.46
N THR A 122 -1.82 7.16 20.61
CA THR A 122 -1.23 7.58 21.88
C THR A 122 -0.18 8.67 21.66
N LYS A 123 -0.07 9.61 22.60
CA LYS A 123 0.89 10.72 22.54
C LYS A 123 2.32 10.32 22.97
N LYS A 124 2.50 9.15 23.60
CA LYS A 124 3.80 8.67 24.14
C LYS A 124 3.92 7.16 23.96
N ASN A 125 5.13 6.59 24.10
CA ASN A 125 5.41 5.14 24.10
C ASN A 125 4.81 4.38 25.30
N VAL A 126 3.67 4.84 25.84
CA VAL A 126 2.94 4.22 26.94
C VAL A 126 1.74 3.51 26.33
N ARG A 127 1.43 2.31 26.83
CA ARG A 127 0.26 1.50 26.45
C ARG A 127 -1.06 2.12 26.94
N ASN A 128 -1.24 3.42 26.73
CA ASN A 128 -2.47 4.15 27.00
C ASN A 128 -2.92 4.79 25.69
N TRP A 129 -3.73 4.04 24.94
CA TRP A 129 -4.33 4.50 23.69
C TRP A 129 -5.68 5.10 23.98
N ASP A 130 -5.95 6.27 23.41
CA ASP A 130 -7.29 6.83 23.34
C ASP A 130 -7.85 6.64 21.93
N LEU A 131 -9.18 6.70 21.80
CA LEU A 131 -9.86 6.71 20.51
C LEU A 131 -9.92 8.13 19.95
N PHE A 132 -9.70 8.23 18.65
CA PHE A 132 -9.72 9.48 17.90
C PHE A 132 -10.55 9.34 16.63
N THR A 133 -11.12 10.46 16.21
CA THR A 133 -11.66 10.66 14.87
C THR A 133 -10.85 11.69 14.11
N ILE A 134 -10.83 11.57 12.79
CA ILE A 134 -10.28 12.57 11.87
C ILE A 134 -11.09 12.52 10.58
N LYS A 135 -11.35 13.68 9.96
CA LYS A 135 -11.92 13.69 8.62
C LYS A 135 -10.94 13.06 7.65
N ALA A 136 -11.45 12.39 6.62
CA ALA A 136 -10.60 11.66 5.69
C ALA A 136 -9.70 12.58 4.81
N ASP A 137 -9.94 13.89 4.84
CA ASP A 137 -9.06 14.95 4.32
C ASP A 137 -7.91 15.36 5.27
N GLY A 138 -7.88 14.81 6.48
CA GLY A 138 -6.89 15.08 7.53
C GLY A 138 -7.25 16.23 8.48
N SER A 139 -8.40 16.88 8.29
CA SER A 139 -8.89 17.95 9.17
C SER A 139 -9.68 17.41 10.37
N ASP A 140 -10.02 18.31 11.30
CA ASP A 140 -10.99 18.04 12.38
C ASP A 140 -10.67 16.78 13.22
N ARG A 141 -9.41 16.67 13.63
CA ARG A 141 -9.00 15.60 14.54
C ARG A 141 -9.59 15.83 15.92
N GLN A 142 -10.36 14.87 16.42
CA GLN A 142 -10.98 14.90 17.75
C GLN A 142 -10.59 13.67 18.57
N GLN A 143 -10.43 13.85 19.87
CA GLN A 143 -10.22 12.76 20.82
C GLN A 143 -11.58 12.41 21.43
N LEU A 144 -11.95 11.12 21.42
CA LEU A 144 -13.27 10.65 21.88
C LEU A 144 -13.22 10.09 23.31
N THR A 145 -12.10 9.48 23.70
CA THR A 145 -11.92 8.92 25.05
C THR A 145 -10.80 9.65 25.79
N HIS A 146 -10.92 9.71 27.11
CA HIS A 146 -10.00 10.43 27.99
C HIS A 146 -9.73 9.63 29.28
N THR A 147 -9.73 8.31 29.16
CA THR A 147 -9.73 7.37 30.28
C THR A 147 -8.31 6.91 30.63
N PRO A 148 -8.07 6.46 31.88
CA PRO A 148 -6.78 5.90 32.26
C PRO A 148 -6.46 4.56 31.60
N GLU A 149 -7.48 3.75 31.33
CA GLU A 149 -7.37 2.46 30.66
C GLU A 149 -7.23 2.63 29.13
N PRO A 150 -6.44 1.78 28.44
CA PRO A 150 -6.32 1.90 27.00
C PRO A 150 -7.58 1.41 26.27
N GLU A 151 -7.96 2.15 25.24
CA GLU A 151 -8.96 1.77 24.26
C GLU A 151 -8.36 1.35 22.92
N GLN A 152 -8.89 0.28 22.36
CA GLN A 152 -8.40 -0.32 21.13
C GLN A 152 -9.53 -0.88 20.27
N HIS A 153 -9.19 -1.28 19.04
CA HIS A 153 -10.07 -1.96 18.08
C HIS A 153 -11.43 -1.28 17.87
N PRO A 154 -11.48 0.03 17.61
CA PRO A 154 -12.75 0.71 17.45
C PRO A 154 -13.40 0.35 16.10
N SER A 155 -14.73 0.27 16.07
CA SER A 155 -15.54 0.03 14.88
C SER A 155 -16.82 0.85 14.91
N TRP A 156 -17.20 1.39 13.76
CA TRP A 156 -18.47 2.11 13.58
C TRP A 156 -19.63 1.13 13.38
N SER A 157 -20.81 1.46 13.91
CA SER A 157 -22.03 0.82 13.46
C SER A 157 -22.34 1.19 12.00
N PRO A 158 -23.06 0.35 11.24
CA PRO A 158 -23.38 0.63 9.84
C PRO A 158 -24.12 1.94 9.61
N ASP A 159 -24.88 2.41 10.61
CA ASP A 159 -25.59 3.69 10.57
C ASP A 159 -24.76 4.88 11.08
N GLY A 160 -23.51 4.65 11.50
CA GLY A 160 -22.58 5.66 12.00
C GLY A 160 -22.93 6.26 13.35
N LYS A 161 -23.93 5.72 14.08
CA LYS A 161 -24.41 6.30 15.35
C LYS A 161 -23.68 5.78 16.57
N LYS A 162 -23.07 4.60 16.49
CA LYS A 162 -22.42 3.93 17.61
C LYS A 162 -20.98 3.57 17.29
N ILE A 163 -20.16 3.51 18.32
CA ILE A 163 -18.79 3.02 18.28
C ILE A 163 -18.67 1.85 19.23
N LEU A 164 -18.26 0.69 18.73
CA LEU A 164 -17.88 -0.49 19.50
C LEU A 164 -16.36 -0.46 19.64
N PHE A 165 -15.84 -0.71 20.84
CA PHE A 165 -14.41 -0.69 21.11
C PHE A 165 -14.08 -1.63 22.27
N THR A 166 -12.80 -1.92 22.44
CA THR A 166 -12.30 -2.64 23.61
C THR A 166 -11.67 -1.66 24.58
N ARG A 167 -11.92 -1.81 25.89
CA ARG A 167 -11.25 -1.05 26.95
C ARG A 167 -10.74 -2.00 28.03
N GLY A 168 -9.55 -1.72 28.54
CA GLY A 168 -8.96 -2.45 29.68
C GLY A 168 -7.46 -2.65 29.50
N ASP A 169 -6.79 -3.21 30.49
CA ASP A 169 -5.35 -3.43 30.41
C ASP A 169 -5.03 -4.61 29.47
N VAL A 170 -4.27 -4.28 28.41
CA VAL A 170 -3.83 -5.22 27.38
C VAL A 170 -3.07 -6.43 27.92
N MET A 171 -2.49 -6.33 29.13
CA MET A 171 -1.75 -7.42 29.78
C MET A 171 -2.61 -8.29 30.70
N SER A 172 -3.83 -7.88 31.03
CA SER A 172 -4.72 -8.61 31.94
C SER A 172 -6.08 -8.85 31.29
N ASN A 173 -6.99 -7.89 31.38
CA ASN A 173 -8.35 -8.01 30.87
C ASN A 173 -8.75 -6.82 29.99
N ILE A 174 -9.47 -7.12 28.91
CA ILE A 174 -10.14 -6.16 28.05
C ILE A 174 -11.56 -6.62 27.81
N ASP A 175 -12.51 -5.70 27.84
CA ASP A 175 -13.92 -5.97 27.60
C ASP A 175 -14.43 -5.14 26.43
N LEU A 176 -15.60 -5.52 25.91
CA LEU A 176 -16.30 -4.76 24.87
C LEU A 176 -17.11 -3.63 25.49
N TYR A 177 -17.02 -2.45 24.87
CA TYR A 177 -17.78 -1.27 25.22
C TYR A 177 -18.41 -0.68 23.97
N VAL A 178 -19.58 -0.07 24.13
CA VAL A 178 -20.24 0.72 23.10
C VAL A 178 -20.45 2.15 23.59
N MET A 179 -20.35 3.13 22.69
CA MET A 179 -20.71 4.52 22.96
C MET A 179 -21.40 5.14 21.75
N ASP A 180 -22.00 6.31 21.92
CA ASP A 180 -22.51 7.12 20.82
C ASP A 180 -21.36 7.78 20.03
N ALA A 181 -21.63 8.11 18.77
CA ALA A 181 -20.68 8.76 17.86
C ALA A 181 -20.16 10.10 18.38
N ASP A 182 -20.92 10.77 19.24
CA ASP A 182 -20.57 12.02 19.91
C ASP A 182 -19.77 11.81 21.22
N SER A 183 -19.33 10.57 21.48
CA SER A 183 -18.60 10.12 22.69
C SER A 183 -19.45 10.03 23.96
N SER A 184 -20.77 10.21 23.87
CA SER A 184 -21.66 10.05 25.02
C SER A 184 -22.10 8.59 25.22
N ASN A 185 -22.81 8.33 26.33
CA ASN A 185 -23.49 7.06 26.59
C ASN A 185 -22.59 5.81 26.48
N VAL A 186 -21.42 5.86 27.09
CA VAL A 186 -20.50 4.71 27.18
C VAL A 186 -21.12 3.61 28.05
N VAL A 187 -21.23 2.40 27.50
CA VAL A 187 -21.78 1.20 28.14
C VAL A 187 -20.82 0.04 27.96
N ARG A 188 -20.55 -0.70 29.04
CA ARG A 188 -19.81 -1.97 28.99
C ARG A 188 -20.76 -3.10 28.57
N LEU A 189 -20.36 -3.91 27.61
CA LEU A 189 -21.16 -4.99 27.03
C LEU A 189 -20.77 -6.37 27.55
N THR A 190 -19.50 -6.56 27.91
CA THR A 190 -19.02 -7.84 28.46
C THR A 190 -18.33 -7.62 29.79
N GLU A 191 -18.46 -8.60 30.69
CA GLU A 191 -17.87 -8.57 32.04
C GLU A 191 -17.29 -9.94 32.41
N HIS A 192 -16.49 -10.51 31.52
CA HIS A 192 -15.85 -11.80 31.75
C HIS A 192 -14.40 -11.59 32.24
N PRO A 193 -13.84 -12.45 33.12
CA PRO A 193 -12.43 -12.37 33.51
C PRO A 193 -11.42 -12.68 32.39
N GLU A 194 -11.90 -13.06 31.20
CA GLU A 194 -11.08 -13.32 30.03
C GLU A 194 -11.24 -12.18 29.01
N ARG A 195 -10.25 -12.07 28.12
CA ARG A 195 -10.18 -10.97 27.15
C ARG A 195 -11.21 -11.10 26.05
N ASP A 196 -12.14 -10.16 25.98
CA ASP A 196 -13.03 -9.95 24.84
C ASP A 196 -12.42 -8.90 23.89
N GLN A 197 -12.17 -9.27 22.63
CA GLN A 197 -11.44 -8.39 21.72
C GLN A 197 -11.92 -8.44 20.27
N ARG A 198 -11.64 -7.34 19.55
CA ARG A 198 -11.92 -7.19 18.11
C ARG A 198 -13.41 -7.32 17.76
N GLY A 199 -14.29 -6.85 18.65
CA GLY A 199 -15.69 -6.69 18.33
C GLY A 199 -15.86 -5.79 17.10
N VAL A 200 -16.68 -6.22 16.16
CA VAL A 200 -17.11 -5.43 15.01
C VAL A 200 -18.64 -5.46 14.98
N PHE A 201 -19.25 -4.37 14.55
CA PHE A 201 -20.68 -4.38 14.22
C PHE A 201 -20.96 -5.23 12.98
#